data_AF-X0RTP0-F1
#
_entry.id   AF-X0RTP0-F1
#
_cell.length_a   1.000
_cell.length_b   1.000
_cell.length_c   1.000
_cell.angle_alpha   90.00
_cell.angle_beta   90.00
_cell.angle_gamma   90.00
#
_symmetry.space_group_name_H-M   'P 1'
#
loop_
_entity.id
_entity.type
_entity.pdbx_description
1 polymer ?
#
loop_
_entity_poly.entity_id
_entity_poly.type
_entity_poly.pdbx_seq_one_letter_code
_entity_poly.pdbx_strand_id
1 'polypeptide(L)'
;MVAYKASAVARFLKSPDPDCSAVLVYGPDAGLVSERGAALATAFAKRQKGEVEIVRLDDRDFAEEPARLDLELRTRPMFADAKVVRATAG
;
A
#
# COMPACT_ATOMS: atom_id res chain seq x y z
N MET A 1 -12.13 -10.48 -3.64
CA MET A 1 -10.70 -10.52 -4.00
C MET A 1 -10.59 -10.80 -5.50
N VAL A 2 -9.89 -9.95 -6.27
CA VAL A 2 -9.76 -10.09 -7.73
C VAL A 2 -8.29 -10.16 -8.09
N ALA A 3 -7.89 -11.23 -8.79
CA ALA A 3 -6.55 -11.35 -9.34
C ALA A 3 -6.50 -10.73 -10.73
N TYR A 4 -5.59 -9.77 -10.95
CA TYR A 4 -5.40 -9.16 -12.25
C TYR A 4 -4.52 -10.05 -13.14
N LYS A 5 -4.95 -10.28 -14.38
CA LYS A 5 -4.11 -10.89 -15.41
C LYS A 5 -2.90 -9.98 -15.68
N ALA A 6 -1.76 -10.55 -16.06
CA ALA A 6 -0.52 -9.81 -16.31
C ALA A 6 -0.71 -8.60 -17.24
N SER A 7 -1.52 -8.74 -18.30
CA SER A 7 -1.84 -7.67 -19.24
C SER A 7 -2.60 -6.49 -18.63
N ALA A 8 -3.36 -6.71 -17.56
CA ALA A 8 -4.14 -5.68 -16.88
C ALA A 8 -3.36 -4.95 -15.76
N VAL A 9 -2.25 -5.53 -15.29
CA VAL A 9 -1.47 -4.97 -14.16
C VAL A 9 -0.97 -3.56 -14.47
N ALA A 10 -0.40 -3.32 -15.65
CA ALA A 10 0.14 -2.01 -15.99
C ALA A 10 -0.93 -0.90 -15.99
N ARG A 11 -2.16 -1.22 -16.40
CA ARG A 11 -3.31 -0.30 -16.33
C ARG A 11 -3.71 -0.06 -14.88
N PHE A 12 -3.84 -1.13 -14.09
CA PHE A 12 -4.21 -1.06 -12.69
C PHE A 12 -3.21 -0.25 -11.85
N LEU A 13 -1.90 -0.38 -12.10
CA LEU A 13 -0.88 0.40 -11.39
C LEU A 13 -1.00 1.91 -11.66
N LYS A 14 -1.42 2.30 -12.87
CA LYS A 14 -1.58 3.71 -13.26
C LYS A 14 -2.88 4.31 -12.73
N SER A 15 -3.95 3.54 -12.78
CA SER A 15 -5.28 3.92 -12.34
C SER A 15 -5.92 2.70 -11.70
N PRO A 16 -5.69 2.49 -10.39
CA PRO A 16 -6.31 1.36 -9.72
C PRO A 16 -7.82 1.60 -9.67
N ASP A 17 -8.58 0.58 -9.30
CA ASP A 17 -10.03 0.70 -9.11
C ASP A 17 -10.36 1.60 -7.89
N PRO A 18 -11.25 2.61 -7.99
CA PRO A 18 -11.62 3.46 -6.86
C PRO A 18 -12.28 2.71 -5.70
N ASP A 19 -12.98 1.61 -5.96
CA ASP A 19 -13.64 0.80 -4.93
C ASP A 19 -12.64 -0.13 -4.20
N CYS A 20 -11.39 -0.17 -4.67
CA CYS A 20 -10.33 -0.97 -4.07
C CYS A 20 -9.66 -0.22 -2.91
N SER A 21 -9.84 -0.72 -1.69
CA SER A 21 -9.22 -0.17 -0.47
C SER A 21 -7.87 -0.81 -0.13
N ALA A 22 -7.54 -1.98 -0.67
CA ALA A 22 -6.31 -2.71 -0.36
C ALA A 22 -5.82 -3.54 -1.56
N VAL A 23 -4.50 -3.60 -1.72
CA VAL A 23 -3.85 -4.36 -2.80
C VAL A 23 -2.73 -5.23 -2.23
N LEU A 24 -2.72 -6.50 -2.62
CA LEU A 24 -1.61 -7.41 -2.38
C LEU A 24 -0.75 -7.48 -3.64
N VAL A 25 0.53 -7.16 -3.51
CA VAL A 25 1.53 -7.35 -4.55
C VAL A 25 2.43 -8.51 -4.13
N TYR A 26 2.50 -9.54 -4.95
CA TYR A 26 3.30 -10.73 -4.68
C TYR A 26 3.90 -11.28 -5.97
N GLY A 27 4.99 -12.03 -5.86
CA GLY A 27 5.67 -12.65 -6.99
C GLY A 27 7.08 -13.10 -6.63
N PRO A 28 7.74 -13.86 -7.52
CA PRO A 28 9.10 -14.36 -7.30
C PRO A 28 10.17 -13.28 -7.38
N ASP A 29 9.87 -12.13 -7.98
CA ASP A 29 10.79 -11.00 -8.14
C ASP A 29 10.50 -9.93 -7.08
N ALA A 30 11.32 -9.91 -6.03
CA ALA A 30 11.20 -8.97 -4.92
C ALA A 30 11.38 -7.50 -5.36
N GLY A 31 12.19 -7.24 -6.40
CA GLY A 31 12.40 -5.90 -6.95
C GLY A 31 11.11 -5.37 -7.57
N LEU A 32 10.49 -6.16 -8.46
CA LEU A 32 9.21 -5.81 -9.07
C LEU A 32 8.08 -5.69 -8.04
N VAL A 33 8.05 -6.54 -7.02
CA VAL A 33 7.07 -6.43 -5.93
C VAL A 33 7.24 -5.09 -5.20
N SER A 34 8.47 -4.72 -4.86
CA SER A 34 8.76 -3.48 -4.15
C SER A 34 8.44 -2.23 -4.99
N GLU A 35 8.85 -2.22 -6.26
CA GLU A 35 8.58 -1.11 -7.19
C GLU A 35 7.08 -0.89 -7.39
N ARG A 36 6.34 -1.98 -7.65
CA ARG A 36 4.88 -1.91 -7.84
C ARG A 36 4.16 -1.51 -6.56
N GLY A 37 4.60 -2.00 -5.41
CA GLY A 37 4.08 -1.58 -4.11
C GLY A 37 4.27 -0.08 -3.86
N ALA A 38 5.44 0.47 -4.19
CA ALA A 38 5.72 1.90 -4.08
C ALA A 38 4.85 2.74 -5.04
N ALA A 39 4.71 2.28 -6.30
CA ALA A 39 3.87 2.93 -7.30
C ALA A 39 2.41 2.96 -6.87
N LEU A 40 1.89 1.86 -6.33
CA LEU A 40 0.52 1.79 -5.81
C LEU A 40 0.33 2.70 -4.61
N ALA A 41 1.23 2.70 -3.62
CA ALA A 41 1.12 3.61 -2.47
C ALA A 41 1.01 5.09 -2.93
N THR A 42 1.82 5.46 -3.92
CA THR A 42 1.77 6.79 -4.54
C THR A 42 0.47 7.04 -5.29
N ALA A 43 -0.04 6.05 -6.04
CA ALA A 43 -1.31 6.16 -6.76
C ALA A 43 -2.49 6.31 -5.80
N PHE A 44 -2.49 5.58 -4.67
CA PHE A 44 -3.49 5.71 -3.61
C PHE A 44 -3.45 7.09 -2.96
N ALA A 45 -2.25 7.60 -2.64
CA ALA A 45 -2.10 8.94 -2.08
C ALA A 45 -2.66 10.02 -3.02
N LYS A 46 -2.38 9.93 -4.32
CA LYS A 46 -2.89 10.88 -5.33
C LYS A 46 -4.41 10.91 -5.50
N ARG A 47 -5.15 9.90 -5.00
CA ARG A 47 -6.62 9.89 -5.05
C ARG A 47 -7.27 10.74 -3.97
N GLN A 48 -6.57 10.90 -2.85
CA GLN A 48 -7.10 11.64 -1.72
C GLN A 48 -6.96 13.14 -1.98
N LYS A 49 -7.88 13.92 -1.43
CA LYS A 49 -7.76 15.36 -1.41
C LYS A 49 -6.92 15.75 -0.19
N GLY A 50 -5.94 16.63 -0.40
CA GLY A 50 -5.11 17.14 0.69
C GLY A 50 -3.81 16.36 0.89
N GLU A 51 -3.21 16.55 2.06
CA GLU A 51 -1.93 15.93 2.41
C GLU A 51 -2.14 14.47 2.79
N VAL A 52 -1.26 13.58 2.31
CA VAL A 52 -1.34 12.14 2.59
C VAL A 52 -0.03 11.65 3.17
N GLU A 53 -0.11 11.05 4.34
CA GLU A 53 1.02 10.36 4.94
C GLU A 53 1.14 8.95 4.36
N ILE A 54 2.36 8.54 3.98
CA ILE A 54 2.65 7.17 3.57
C ILE A 54 3.49 6.51 4.66
N VAL A 55 2.86 5.61 5.42
CA VAL A 55 3.54 4.80 6.45
C VAL A 55 4.05 3.51 5.81
N ARG A 56 5.33 3.22 6.05
CA ARG A 56 5.99 2.00 5.58
C ARG A 56 6.26 1.12 6.79
N LEU A 57 5.88 -0.15 6.69
CA LEU A 57 6.11 -1.17 7.71
C LEU A 57 6.89 -2.33 7.10
N ASP A 58 7.90 -2.82 7.81
CA ASP A 58 8.70 -3.98 7.44
C ASP A 58 8.74 -5.05 8.53
N ASP A 59 9.50 -6.12 8.30
CA ASP A 59 9.59 -7.26 9.22
C ASP A 59 10.17 -6.87 10.60
N ARG A 60 10.98 -5.81 10.69
CA ARG A 60 11.48 -5.33 11.99
C ARG A 60 10.37 -4.67 12.79
N ASP A 61 9.57 -3.83 12.13
CA ASP A 61 8.41 -3.20 12.78
C ASP A 61 7.43 -4.26 13.32
N PHE A 62 7.22 -5.35 12.57
CA PHE A 62 6.35 -6.46 13.00
C PHE A 62 6.98 -7.35 14.07
N ALA A 63 8.31 -7.49 14.09
CA ALA A 63 9.00 -8.21 15.15
C ALA A 63 8.94 -7.47 16.49
N GLU A 64 9.00 -6.13 16.46
CA GLU A 64 8.88 -5.30 17.66
C GLU A 64 7.43 -5.14 18.14
N GLU A 65 6.50 -4.91 17.21
CA GLU A 65 5.07 -4.72 17.50
C GLU A 65 4.18 -5.48 16.51
N PRO A 66 3.80 -6.73 16.81
CA PRO A 66 2.97 -7.55 15.91
C PRO A 66 1.62 -6.93 15.56
N ALA A 67 1.06 -6.07 16.41
CA ALA A 67 -0.21 -5.39 16.15
C ALA A 67 -0.05 -4.09 15.33
N ARG A 68 1.17 -3.74 14.89
CA ARG A 68 1.47 -2.43 14.29
C ARG A 68 0.59 -2.09 13.09
N LEU A 69 0.29 -3.07 12.22
CA LEU A 69 -0.57 -2.85 11.07
C LEU A 69 -2.00 -2.46 11.46
N ASP A 70 -2.61 -3.16 12.43
CA ASP A 70 -3.97 -2.84 12.90
C ASP A 70 -4.01 -1.46 13.56
N LEU A 71 -3.00 -1.15 14.37
CA LEU A 71 -2.86 0.15 15.03
C LEU A 71 -2.76 1.29 14.01
N GLU A 72 -1.92 1.14 12.98
CA GLU A 72 -1.79 2.15 11.94
C GLU A 72 -3.08 2.35 11.16
N LEU A 73 -3.80 1.29 10.81
CA LEU A 73 -5.04 1.38 10.05
C LEU A 73 -6.19 2.04 10.84
N ARG A 74 -6.19 1.96 12.18
CA ARG A 74 -7.20 2.58 13.05
C ARG A 74 -6.85 4.00 13.47
N THR A 75 -5.57 4.33 13.51
CA THR A 75 -5.10 5.64 13.98
C THR A 75 -5.19 6.69 12.88
N ARG A 76 -5.88 7.80 13.18
CA ARG A 76 -5.92 8.97 12.28
C ARG A 76 -4.58 9.71 12.33
N PRO A 77 -4.01 10.12 11.19
CA PRO A 77 -2.82 10.97 11.18
C PRO A 77 -3.12 12.34 11.81
N MET A 78 -2.14 12.92 12.50
CA MET A 78 -2.28 14.25 13.13
C MET A 78 -1.98 15.41 12.17
N PHE A 79 -1.15 15.17 11.15
CA PHE A 79 -0.62 16.21 10.26
C PHE A 79 -0.96 15.98 8.77
N ALA A 80 -1.83 15.02 8.47
CA ALA A 80 -2.27 14.72 7.11
C ALA A 80 -3.78 14.49 7.08
N ASP A 81 -4.39 14.68 5.93
CA ASP A 81 -5.82 14.46 5.72
C ASP A 81 -6.17 12.97 5.58
N ALA A 82 -5.23 12.19 5.05
CA ALA A 82 -5.35 10.75 4.89
C ALA A 82 -4.02 10.03 5.10
N LYS A 83 -4.10 8.70 5.24
CA LYS A 83 -2.95 7.83 5.38
C LYS A 83 -3.04 6.64 4.43
N VAL A 84 -1.89 6.27 3.86
CA VAL A 84 -1.70 5.02 3.12
C VAL A 84 -0.67 4.20 3.87
N VAL A 85 -1.03 2.98 4.26
CA VAL A 85 -0.12 2.05 4.93
C VAL A 85 0.38 1.03 3.91
N ARG A 86 1.70 0.95 3.73
CA ARG A 86 2.37 -0.06 2.93
C ARG A 86 3.14 -0.99 3.85
N ALA A 87 2.71 -2.24 3.94
CA ALA A 87 3.42 -3.29 4.65
C ALA A 87 4.18 -4.18 3.66
N THR A 88 5.41 -4.56 4.02
CA THR A 88 6.19 -5.59 3.35
C THR A 88 6.52 -6.67 4.37
N ALA A 89 6.30 -7.93 4.01
CA ALA A 89 6.71 -9.08 4.80
C ALA A 89 7.31 -10.12 3.86
N GLY A 90 8.54 -10.58 4.14
CA GLY A 90 9.25 -11.50 3.23
C GLY A 90 10.59 -11.99 3.75
#